data_AF-A0A6L7JL71-F1
#
_entry.id   AF-A0A6L7JL71-F1
#
_cell.length_a   1.000
_cell.length_b   1.000
_cell.length_c   1.000
_cell.angle_alpha   90.00
_cell.angle_beta   90.00
_cell.angle_gamma   90.00
#
_symmetry.space_group_name_H-M   'P 1'
#
loop_
_entity.id
_entity.type
_entity.pdbx_description
1 polymer ?
#
loop_
_entity_poly.entity_id
_entity_poly.type
_entity_poly.pdbx_seq_one_letter_code
_entity_poly.pdbx_strand_id
1 'polypeptide(L)'
;MPDDRIVVFIDYQNVYHRARASFFEGADPPVQVSHVHPLKIGDLLCNLGRSKDPGRVLAGIQVYRAVPDNRSGANLEQASTNPND
;
A
#
# COMPACT_ATOMS: atom_id res chain seq x y z
N MET A 1 28.91 7.39 17.22
CA MET A 1 27.99 8.32 16.52
C MET A 1 26.58 7.89 16.86
N PRO A 2 25.64 8.80 17.15
CA PRO A 2 24.24 8.39 17.29
C PRO A 2 23.75 7.76 15.97
N ASP A 3 22.96 6.70 16.08
CA ASP A 3 22.41 5.98 14.93
C ASP A 3 21.50 6.91 14.09
N ASP A 4 21.68 6.93 12.78
CA ASP A 4 20.84 7.71 11.86
C ASP A 4 19.46 7.04 11.75
N ARG A 5 18.44 7.75 12.25
CA ARG A 5 17.08 7.23 12.37
C ARG A 5 16.30 7.44 11.09
N ILE A 6 15.80 6.34 10.52
CA ILE A 6 15.07 6.35 9.25
C ILE A 6 13.58 6.18 9.49
N VAL A 7 12.77 7.06 8.90
CA VAL A 7 11.31 6.90 8.85
C VAL A 7 10.88 6.74 7.40
N VAL A 8 10.08 5.71 7.12
CA VAL A 8 9.60 5.41 5.76
C VAL A 8 8.14 5.81 5.64
N PHE A 9 7.83 6.64 4.64
CA PHE A 9 6.47 7.08 4.32
C PHE A 9 5.97 6.32 3.09
N ILE A 10 4.81 5.68 3.20
CA ILE A 10 4.25 4.81 2.15
C ILE A 10 2.87 5.33 1.76
N ASP A 11 2.72 5.75 0.51
CA ASP A 11 1.41 5.83 -0.14
C ASP A 11 0.98 4.41 -0.52
N TYR A 12 0.07 3.84 0.27
CA TYR A 12 -0.31 2.46 0.10
C TYR A 12 -1.02 2.20 -1.23
N GLN A 13 -1.86 3.13 -1.69
CA GLN A 13 -2.64 2.92 -2.91
C GLN A 13 -1.73 2.95 -4.13
N ASN A 14 -0.80 3.91 -4.17
CA ASN A 14 0.17 3.96 -5.26
C ASN A 14 1.04 2.71 -5.32
N VAL A 15 1.57 2.28 -4.17
CA VAL A 15 2.40 1.07 -4.08
C VAL A 15 1.62 -0.18 -4.46
N TYR A 16 0.38 -0.31 -3.99
CA TYR A 16 -0.50 -1.43 -4.31
C TYR A 16 -0.77 -1.53 -5.82
N HIS A 17 -1.23 -0.44 -6.45
CA HIS A 17 -1.56 -0.43 -7.87
C HIS A 17 -0.33 -0.68 -8.75
N ARG A 18 0.82 -0.07 -8.42
CA ARG A 18 2.07 -0.32 -9.15
C ARG A 18 2.55 -1.75 -8.99
N ALA A 19 2.52 -2.31 -7.78
CA ALA A 19 2.91 -3.70 -7.55
C ALA A 19 2.04 -4.66 -8.35
N ARG A 20 0.72 -4.43 -8.39
CA ARG A 20 -0.18 -5.24 -9.23
C ARG A 20 0.14 -5.16 -10.71
N ALA A 21 0.36 -3.95 -11.23
CA ALA A 21 0.72 -3.76 -12.63
C ALA A 21 2.06 -4.43 -12.98
N SER A 22 3.05 -4.39 -12.09
CA SER A 22 4.38 -4.93 -12.34
C SER A 22 4.50 -6.45 -12.17
N PHE A 23 3.72 -7.06 -11.27
CA PHE A 23 3.89 -8.48 -10.93
C PHE A 23 2.78 -9.39 -11.46
N PHE A 24 1.63 -8.83 -11.85
CA PHE A 24 0.46 -9.65 -12.19
C PHE A 24 -0.16 -9.31 -13.56
N GLU A 25 0.38 -8.37 -14.34
CA GLU A 25 -0.06 -8.05 -15.72
C GLU A 25 -1.59 -7.95 -15.92
N GLY A 26 -2.32 -7.53 -14.88
CA GLY A 26 -3.79 -7.45 -14.92
C GLY A 26 -4.55 -8.72 -14.53
N ALA A 27 -3.86 -9.84 -14.26
CA ALA A 27 -4.42 -11.00 -13.59
C ALA A 27 -4.66 -10.73 -12.10
N ASP A 28 -5.58 -11.50 -11.50
CA ASP A 28 -5.78 -11.47 -10.07
C ASP A 28 -4.66 -12.23 -9.35
N PRO A 29 -3.94 -11.56 -8.41
CA PRO A 29 -2.89 -12.19 -7.64
C PRO A 29 -3.50 -13.27 -6.74
N PRO A 30 -2.80 -14.40 -6.54
CA PRO A 30 -3.12 -15.31 -5.45
C PRO A 30 -3.21 -14.55 -4.13
N VAL A 31 -4.16 -14.93 -3.27
CA VAL A 31 -4.45 -14.23 -2.00
C VAL A 31 -3.17 -14.03 -1.16
N GLN A 32 -2.24 -15.00 -1.23
CA GLN A 32 -0.98 -15.02 -0.49
C GLN A 32 -0.02 -13.89 -0.89
N VAL A 33 -0.12 -13.36 -2.11
CA VAL A 33 0.77 -12.32 -2.67
C VAL A 33 0.01 -11.04 -3.02
N SER A 34 -1.26 -10.95 -2.62
CA SER A 34 -2.15 -9.84 -2.92
C SER A 34 -1.88 -8.59 -2.07
N HIS A 35 -1.06 -8.69 -1.02
CA HIS A 35 -0.87 -7.61 -0.05
C HIS A 35 0.56 -7.05 -0.04
N VAL A 36 0.65 -5.74 0.12
CA VAL A 36 1.90 -5.04 0.38
C VAL A 36 2.24 -5.19 1.86
N HIS A 37 3.51 -5.46 2.17
CA HIS A 37 4.02 -5.59 3.54
C HIS A 37 4.90 -4.38 3.93
N PRO A 38 4.34 -3.32 4.54
CA PRO A 38 5.06 -2.09 4.87
C PRO A 38 6.36 -2.32 5.64
N LEU A 39 6.33 -3.17 6.67
CA LEU A 39 7.50 -3.53 7.47
C LEU A 39 8.66 -4.07 6.63
N LYS A 40 8.37 -5.05 5.77
CA LYS A 40 9.39 -5.63 4.89
C LYS A 40 9.96 -4.60 3.91
N ILE A 41 9.14 -3.66 3.43
CA ILE A 41 9.61 -2.54 2.60
C ILE A 41 10.54 -1.63 3.41
N GLY A 42 10.15 -1.28 4.64
CA GLY A 42 10.97 -0.47 5.54
C GLY A 42 12.32 -1.10 5.81
N ASP A 43 12.33 -2.39 6.15
CA ASP A 43 13.56 -3.16 6.39
C ASP A 43 14.44 -3.23 5.14
N LEU A 44 13.85 -3.50 3.97
CA LEU A 44 14.57 -3.54 2.70
C LEU A 44 15.25 -2.19 2.42
N LEU A 45 14.50 -1.08 2.49
CA LEU A 45 15.02 0.26 2.22
C LEU A 45 16.09 0.68 3.24
N CYS A 46 15.91 0.31 4.51
CA CYS A 46 16.91 0.51 5.56
C CYS A 46 18.20 -0.25 5.21
N ASN A 47 18.10 -1.55 4.93
CA ASN A 47 19.23 -2.42 4.60
C ASN A 47 19.99 -1.97 3.35
N LEU A 48 19.29 -1.54 2.29
CA LEU A 48 19.92 -1.09 1.05
C LEU A 48 20.88 0.10 1.25
N GLY A 49 20.57 1.00 2.19
CA GLY A 49 21.44 2.15 2.48
C GLY A 49 22.57 1.87 3.48
N ARG A 50 22.62 0.67 4.11
CA ARG A 50 23.67 0.33 5.07
C ARG A 50 25.07 0.32 4.47
N SER A 51 25.19 0.13 3.15
CA SER A 51 26.46 0.24 2.44
C SER A 51 27.10 1.64 2.53
N LYS A 52 26.29 2.68 2.71
CA LYS A 52 26.73 4.08 2.85
C LYS A 52 26.69 4.57 4.29
N ASP A 53 25.73 4.07 5.06
CA ASP A 53 25.52 4.43 6.45
C ASP A 53 25.22 3.17 7.27
N PRO A 54 26.26 2.51 7.82
CA PRO A 54 26.11 1.27 8.58
C PRO A 54 25.32 1.43 9.88
N GLY A 55 25.26 2.65 10.42
CA GLY A 55 24.61 2.96 11.70
C GLY A 55 23.11 3.22 11.57
N ARG A 56 22.56 3.26 10.35
CA ARG A 56 21.14 3.55 10.19
C ARG A 56 20.23 2.49 10.79
N VAL A 57 19.19 2.95 11.45
CA VAL A 57 18.16 2.12 12.05
C VAL A 57 16.78 2.53 11.55
N LEU A 58 15.92 1.55 11.30
CA LEU A 58 14.53 1.83 10.95
C LEU A 58 13.79 2.25 12.23
N ALA A 59 13.45 3.53 12.32
CA ALA A 59 12.80 4.13 13.48
C ALA A 59 11.27 4.14 13.37
N GLY A 60 10.71 4.04 12.15
CA GLY A 60 9.27 4.02 11.96
C GLY A 60 8.83 3.88 10.52
N ILE A 61 7.54 3.53 10.37
CA ILE A 61 6.87 3.44 9.07
C ILE A 61 5.51 4.13 9.20
N GLN A 62 5.28 5.13 8.35
CA GLN A 62 4.01 5.81 8.25
C GLN A 62 3.32 5.40 6.96
N VAL A 63 2.15 4.78 7.08
CA VAL A 63 1.36 4.33 5.93
C VAL A 63 0.19 5.28 5.74
N TYR A 64 0.13 5.92 4.57
CA TYR A 64 -1.01 6.71 4.13
C TYR A 64 -1.95 5.81 3.33
N ARG A 65 -3.20 5.75 3.79
CA ARG A 65 -4.31 5.07 3.10
C ARG A 65 -5.46 6.05 2.99
N ALA A 66 -6.13 6.04 1.85
CA ALA A 66 -7.43 6.67 1.74
C ALA A 66 -8.40 6.04 2.74
N VAL A 67 -9.23 6.87 3.37
CA VAL A 67 -10.36 6.38 4.18
C VAL A 67 -11.33 5.68 3.23
N PRO A 68 -11.88 4.49 3.59
CA PRO A 68 -12.95 3.90 2.81
C PRO A 68 -14.08 4.91 2.67
N ASP A 69 -14.44 5.30 1.45
CA ASP A 69 -15.62 6.12 1.21
C ASP A 69 -16.85 5.20 1.23
N ASN A 70 -17.76 5.42 2.18
CA ASN A 70 -18.99 4.64 2.33
C ASN A 70 -20.03 4.95 1.23
N ARG A 71 -19.76 5.90 0.32
CA ARG A 71 -20.71 6.31 -0.73
C ARG A 71 -20.95 5.27 -1.83
N SER A 72 -20.12 4.25 -1.95
CA SER A 72 -20.25 3.23 -3.01
C SER A 72 -21.32 2.17 -2.74
N GLY A 73 -21.93 2.14 -1.53
CA GLY A 73 -22.91 1.12 -1.14
C GLY A 73 -24.38 1.54 -1.21
N ALA A 74 -24.70 2.83 -1.39
CA ALA A 74 -26.05 3.34 -1.15
C ALA A 74 -26.88 3.63 -2.42
N ASN A 75 -26.32 3.48 -3.63
CA ASN A 75 -26.98 3.95 -4.87
C ASN A 75 -27.28 2.87 -5.91
N LEU A 76 -27.11 1.59 -5.59
CA LEU A 76 -27.40 0.50 -6.55
C LEU A 76 -28.79 -0.15 -6.36
N GLU A 77 -29.52 0.15 -5.28
CA GLU A 77 -30.87 -0.40 -5.05
C GLU A 77 -32.02 0.45 -5.61
N GLN A 78 -31.77 1.67 -6.11
CA GLN A 78 -32.84 2.55 -6.61
C GLN A 78 -33.04 2.52 -8.14
N ALA A 79 -32.23 1.74 -8.88
CA ALA A 79 -32.30 1.71 -10.35
C ALA A 79 -33.21 0.60 -10.94
N SER A 80 -33.81 -0.27 -10.12
CA SER A 80 -34.57 -1.44 -10.59
C SER A 80 -36.08 -1.42 -10.27
N THR A 81 -36.62 -0.30 -9.77
CA THR A 81 -38.07 -0.14 -9.59
C THR A 81 -38.57 1.19 -10.17
N ASN A 82 -38.65 1.24 -11.49
CA ASN A 82 -39.65 2.08 -12.15
C ASN A 82 -40.23 1.33 -13.35
N PRO A 83 -41.36 0.62 -13.18
CA PRO A 83 -42.16 0.15 -14.30
C PRO A 83 -43.14 1.27 -14.66
N ASN A 84 -42.95 1.95 -15.78
CA ASN A 84 -44.00 2.79 -16.38
C ASN A 84 -43.83 2.75 -17.90
N ASP A 85 -44.66 1.95 -18.57
CA ASP A 85 -45.67 2.38 -19.56
C ASP A 85 -46.18 1.17 -20.37
#